data_AF-A0A671FN13-F1
#
_entry.id   AF-A0A671FN13-F1
#
_cell.length_a   1.000
_cell.length_b   1.000
_cell.length_c   1.000
_cell.angle_alpha   90.00
_cell.angle_beta   90.00
_cell.angle_gamma   90.00
#
_symmetry.space_group_name_H-M   'P 1'
#
loop_
_entity.id
_entity.type
_entity.pdbx_description
1 polymer ?
#
loop_
_entity_poly.entity_id
_entity_poly.type
_entity_poly.pdbx_seq_one_letter_code
_entity_poly.pdbx_strand_id
1 'polypeptide(L)'
;MKIPRVEWEVLLEKADHLGLTEVPKGLIQGYEQDETFLRKMYYVLLEVDVLEGTLQCLESGHTFPISCGIPNMLLTLEETEI
;
A
#
# COMPACT_ATOMS: atom_id res chain seq x y z
N MET A 1 -14.93 -4.10 -3.30
CA MET A 1 -13.66 -3.63 -2.71
C MET A 1 -13.76 -3.71 -1.19
N LYS A 2 -12.84 -4.40 -0.48
CA LYS A 2 -12.93 -4.59 0.99
C LYS A 2 -12.27 -3.43 1.75
N ILE A 3 -12.84 -2.24 1.62
CA ILE A 3 -12.32 -1.00 2.21
C ILE A 3 -12.14 -1.07 3.74
N PRO A 4 -13.04 -1.72 4.52
CA PRO A 4 -12.87 -1.79 5.98
C PRO A 4 -11.65 -2.58 6.48
N ARG A 5 -10.95 -3.30 5.59
CA ARG A 5 -9.72 -4.06 5.93
C ARG A 5 -8.44 -3.27 5.66
N VAL A 6 -8.56 -2.04 5.18
CA VAL A 6 -7.42 -1.18 4.86
C VAL A 6 -6.90 -0.55 6.14
N GLU A 7 -5.59 -0.68 6.38
CA GLU A 7 -4.89 0.06 7.42
C GLU A 7 -4.67 1.51 6.96
N TRP A 8 -5.51 2.42 7.44
CA TRP A 8 -5.60 3.80 6.94
C TRP A 8 -4.35 4.63 7.19
N GLU A 9 -3.75 4.50 8.37
CA GLU A 9 -2.53 5.25 8.72
C GLU A 9 -1.38 4.89 7.77
N VAL A 10 -1.19 3.59 7.51
CA VAL A 10 -0.18 3.08 6.58
C VAL A 10 -0.49 3.56 5.16
N LEU A 11 -1.75 3.50 4.72
CA LEU A 11 -2.12 3.98 3.38
C LEU A 11 -1.78 5.46 3.20
N LEU A 12 -2.15 6.31 4.16
CA LEU A 12 -1.91 7.75 4.09
C LEU A 12 -0.42 8.07 4.10
N GLU A 13 0.36 7.41 4.95
CA GLU A 13 1.81 7.58 5.02
C GLU A 13 2.49 7.19 3.70
N LYS A 14 2.09 6.06 3.11
CA LYS A 14 2.69 5.60 1.84
C LYS A 14 2.22 6.42 0.65
N ALA A 15 0.97 6.86 0.65
CA ALA A 15 0.45 7.71 -0.40
C ALA A 15 1.13 9.10 -0.39
N ASP A 16 1.45 9.64 0.78
CA ASP A 16 2.24 10.87 0.92
C ASP A 16 3.68 10.69 0.40
N HIS A 17 4.35 9.58 0.77
CA HIS A 17 5.67 9.24 0.23
C HIS A 17 5.70 9.12 -1.30
N LEU A 18 4.60 8.65 -1.90
CA LEU A 18 4.43 8.51 -3.36
C LEU A 18 3.92 9.81 -4.03
N GLY A 19 3.65 10.87 -3.26
CA GLY A 19 3.14 12.14 -3.78
C GLY A 19 1.71 12.08 -4.31
N LEU A 20 0.89 11.12 -3.85
CA LEU A 20 -0.50 10.99 -4.27
C LEU A 20 -1.37 12.05 -3.58
N THR A 21 -2.11 12.84 -4.36
CA THR A 21 -2.91 13.95 -3.84
C THR A 21 -4.39 13.60 -3.62
N GLU A 22 -4.92 12.62 -4.35
CA GLU A 22 -6.35 12.26 -4.36
C GLU A 22 -6.70 11.12 -3.39
N VAL A 23 -6.12 11.15 -2.18
CA VAL A 23 -6.25 10.08 -1.20
C VAL A 23 -7.31 10.43 -0.15
N PRO A 24 -8.34 9.59 0.06
CA PRO A 24 -9.30 9.80 1.14
C PRO A 24 -8.61 9.75 2.51
N LYS A 25 -8.94 10.70 3.40
CA LYS A 25 -8.31 10.85 4.72
C LYS A 25 -8.76 9.84 5.77
N GLY A 26 -9.70 8.97 5.43
CA GLY A 26 -10.24 7.97 6.34
C GLY A 26 -11.58 7.41 5.85
N LEU A 27 -12.07 6.40 6.57
CA LEU A 27 -13.34 5.77 6.28
C LEU A 27 -14.50 6.71 6.67
N ILE A 28 -15.43 6.91 5.74
CA ILE A 28 -16.66 7.69 5.97
C ILE A 28 -17.86 6.76 6.20
N GLN A 29 -18.86 7.22 6.95
CA GLN A 29 -20.11 6.48 7.14
C GLN A 29 -20.91 6.44 5.82
N GLY A 30 -21.41 5.26 5.43
CA GLY A 30 -22.18 5.09 4.20
C GLY A 30 -21.34 5.21 2.93
N TYR A 31 -20.02 5.01 3.03
CA TYR A 31 -19.09 5.07 1.91
C TYR A 31 -19.48 4.16 0.73
N GLU A 32 -20.27 3.11 0.99
CA GLU A 32 -20.76 2.18 -0.01
C GLU A 32 -21.64 2.85 -1.08
N GLN A 33 -22.25 4.00 -0.74
CA GLN A 33 -23.10 4.78 -1.65
C GLN A 33 -22.39 6.03 -2.18
N ASP A 34 -21.19 6.34 -1.68
CA ASP A 34 -20.40 7.48 -2.14
C ASP A 34 -19.49 7.05 -3.30
N GLU A 35 -20.00 7.20 -4.53
CA GLU A 35 -19.24 6.85 -5.73
C GLU A 35 -17.93 7.66 -5.86
N THR A 36 -17.90 8.90 -5.36
CA THR A 36 -16.69 9.73 -5.41
C THR A 36 -15.61 9.14 -4.52
N PHE A 37 -15.97 8.77 -3.29
CA PHE A 37 -15.07 8.07 -2.37
C PHE A 37 -14.60 6.74 -2.96
N LEU A 38 -15.52 5.93 -3.50
CA LEU A 38 -15.18 4.63 -4.08
C LEU A 38 -14.22 4.75 -5.27
N ARG A 39 -14.39 5.75 -6.14
CA ARG A 39 -13.48 6.03 -7.26
C ARG A 39 -12.09 6.44 -6.78
N LYS A 40 -11.99 7.31 -5.77
CA LYS A 40 -10.69 7.69 -5.19
C LYS A 40 -9.98 6.48 -4.58
N MET A 41 -10.71 5.63 -3.87
CA MET A 41 -10.14 4.41 -3.31
C MET A 41 -9.73 3.40 -4.39
N TYR A 42 -10.49 3.30 -5.47
CA TYR A 42 -10.13 2.46 -6.62
C TYR A 42 -8.81 2.93 -7.24
N TYR A 43 -8.69 4.23 -7.51
CA TYR A 43 -7.46 4.82 -8.04
C TYR A 43 -6.24 4.48 -7.16
N VAL A 44 -6.30 4.82 -5.87
CA VAL A 44 -5.15 4.65 -4.97
C VAL A 44 -4.77 3.18 -4.77
N LEU A 45 -5.74 2.27 -4.67
CA LEU A 45 -5.47 0.87 -4.35
C LEU A 45 -5.19 -0.03 -5.57
N LEU A 46 -5.66 0.36 -6.76
CA LEU A 46 -5.70 -0.53 -7.93
C LEU A 46 -5.15 0.08 -9.22
N GLU A 47 -5.02 1.40 -9.32
CA GLU A 47 -4.50 2.06 -10.53
C GLU A 47 -3.09 2.63 -10.34
N VAL A 48 -2.55 2.59 -9.12
CA VAL A 48 -1.17 3.05 -8.82
C VAL A 48 -0.26 1.84 -8.65
N ASP A 49 0.68 1.69 -9.59
CA ASP A 49 1.68 0.62 -9.57
C ASP A 49 3.08 1.15 -9.27
N VAL A 50 3.81 0.47 -8.38
CA VAL A 50 5.23 0.72 -8.12
C VAL A 50 6.06 -0.20 -9.00
N LEU A 51 6.64 0.34 -10.08
CA LEU A 51 7.42 -0.48 -11.03
C LEU A 51 8.81 -0.86 -10.49
N GLU A 52 9.48 0.08 -9.83
CA GLU A 52 10.81 -0.11 -9.25
C GLU A 52 10.81 0.52 -7.85
N GLY A 53 11.40 -0.18 -6.87
CA GLY A 53 11.44 0.30 -5.49
C GLY A 53 11.85 -0.77 -4.50
N THR A 54 11.56 -0.54 -3.22
CA THR A 54 11.89 -1.47 -2.15
C THR A 54 10.84 -1.43 -1.05
N LEU A 55 10.53 -2.59 -0.46
CA LEU A 55 9.76 -2.72 0.78
C LEU A 55 10.73 -2.99 1.93
N GLN A 56 10.72 -2.14 2.95
CA GLN A 56 11.57 -2.33 4.12
C GLN A 56 10.75 -2.90 5.29
N CYS A 57 11.25 -3.95 5.93
CA CYS A 57 10.72 -4.45 7.19
C CYS A 57 11.13 -3.51 8.33
N LEU A 58 10.16 -3.00 9.09
CA LEU A 58 10.43 -2.10 10.23
C LEU A 58 11.07 -2.80 11.43
N GLU A 59 10.90 -4.12 11.56
CA GLU A 59 11.41 -4.90 12.69
C GLU A 59 12.86 -5.36 12.45
N SER A 60 13.14 -5.99 11.30
CA SER A 60 14.47 -6.52 10.97
C SER A 60 15.34 -5.55 10.17
N GLY A 61 14.76 -4.50 9.58
CA GLY A 61 15.45 -3.60 8.65
C GLY A 61 15.73 -4.21 7.27
N HIS A 62 15.40 -5.49 7.05
CA HIS A 62 15.59 -6.16 5.77
C HIS A 62 14.79 -5.47 4.65
N THR A 63 15.36 -5.44 3.45
CA THR A 63 14.81 -4.71 2.31
C THR A 63 14.52 -5.65 1.15
N PHE A 64 13.24 -5.75 0.77
CA PHE A 64 12.74 -6.56 -0.33
C PHE A 64 12.63 -5.70 -1.60
N PRO A 65 13.37 -6.02 -2.68
CA PRO A 65 13.32 -5.22 -3.90
C PRO A 65 12.02 -5.45 -4.68
N ILE A 66 11.54 -4.40 -5.34
CA ILE A 66 10.47 -4.44 -6.33
C ILE A 66 11.12 -4.15 -7.69
N SER A 67 10.92 -5.04 -8.66
CA SER A 67 11.42 -4.86 -10.02
C SER A 67 10.37 -5.29 -11.03
N CYS A 68 10.20 -4.50 -12.10
CA CYS A 68 9.15 -4.71 -13.10
C CYS A 68 7.74 -4.85 -12.49
N GLY A 69 7.46 -4.15 -11.39
CA GLY A 69 6.20 -4.23 -10.66
C GLY A 69 6.03 -5.48 -9.79
N ILE A 70 7.07 -6.31 -9.67
CA ILE A 70 7.01 -7.58 -8.94
C ILE A 70 7.85 -7.47 -7.66
N PRO A 71 7.25 -7.51 -6.46
CA PRO A 71 7.98 -7.55 -5.21
C PRO A 71 8.64 -8.92 -5.00
N ASN A 72 9.93 -8.92 -4.65
CA ASN A 72 10.67 -10.12 -4.28
C ASN A 72 10.72 -10.27 -2.75
N MET A 73 9.89 -11.15 -2.22
CA MET A 73 9.78 -11.45 -0.78
C MET A 73 10.59 -12.71 -0.37
N LEU A 74 11.56 -13.14 -1.18
CA LEU A 74 12.39 -14.31 -0.86
C LEU A 74 13.38 -13.96 0.26
N LEU A 75 13.42 -14.80 1.28
CA LEU A 75 14.38 -14.74 2.38
C LEU A 75 15.52 -15.72 2.13
N THR A 76 16.71 -15.40 2.64
CA THR A 76 17.81 -16.36 2.73
C THR A 76 17.55 -17.38 3.86
N LEU A 77 18.26 -18.52 3.83
CA LEU A 77 18.11 -19.55 4.86
C LEU A 77 18.41 -19.02 6.27
N GLU A 78 19.42 -18.16 6.41
CA GLU A 78 19.76 -17.53 7.68
C GLU A 78 18.64 -16.61 8.17
N GLU A 79 17.92 -15.93 7.27
CA GLU A 79 16.80 -15.04 7.62
C GLU A 79 15.50 -15.80 7.93
N THR A 80 15.33 -17.02 7.41
CA THR A 80 14.16 -17.85 7.70
C THR A 80 14.17 -18.48 9.09
N GLU A 81 15.32 -18.46 9.77
CA GLU A 81 15.50 -19.02 11.12
C GLU A 81 15.45 -17.95 12.22
N ILE A 82 15.18 -16.70 11.85
CA ILE A 82 14.98 -15.55 12.75
C ILE A 82 13.52 -15.46 13.19
#